data_AF-A0A9P0LHF8-F1
#
_entry.id   AF-A0A9P0LHF8-F1
#
_cell.length_a   1.000
_cell.length_b   1.000
_cell.length_c   1.000
_cell.angle_alpha   90.00
_cell.angle_beta   90.00
_cell.angle_gamma   90.00
#
_symmetry.space_group_name_H-M   'P 1'
#
loop_
_entity.id
_entity.type
_entity.pdbx_description
1 polymer ?
#
loop_
_entity_poly.entity_id
_entity_poly.type
_entity_poly.pdbx_seq_one_letter_code
_entity_poly.pdbx_strand_id
1 'polypeptide(L)'
;MKYSAKQYLFRAAICLLCTDTDFIPKLQTYIDMYPAFENSREYQLIVTLMESIYKGDEESFTEAIRKFDTSCSLSQWHVTMLLRVKNQRMCNRIDLK
;
A
#
# COMPACT_ATOMS: atom_id res chain seq x y z
N MET A 1 4.92 20.01 -14.41
CA MET A 1 5.07 18.54 -14.49
C MET A 1 5.69 17.99 -13.19
N LYS A 2 4.91 17.82 -12.11
CA LYS A 2 5.41 17.38 -10.78
C LYS A 2 4.62 16.24 -10.11
N TYR A 3 3.55 15.73 -10.74
CA TYR A 3 2.65 14.73 -10.12
C TYR A 3 3.08 13.26 -10.31
N SER A 4 4.11 13.00 -11.10
CA SER A 4 4.45 11.63 -11.50
C SER A 4 5.24 10.86 -10.44
N ALA A 5 6.27 11.46 -9.82
CA ALA A 5 7.14 10.76 -8.87
C ALA A 5 6.37 10.17 -7.68
N LYS A 6 5.39 10.92 -7.18
CA LYS A 6 4.52 10.53 -6.07
C LYS A 6 3.65 9.31 -6.39
N GLN A 7 3.03 9.28 -7.57
CA GLN A 7 2.26 8.10 -8.01
C GLN A 7 3.18 6.90 -8.26
N TYR A 8 4.37 7.10 -8.83
CA TYR A 8 5.32 6.01 -9.05
C TYR A 8 5.78 5.37 -7.74
N LEU A 9 6.13 6.17 -6.73
CA LEU A 9 6.51 5.68 -5.40
C LEU A 9 5.35 4.95 -4.72
N PHE A 10 4.13 5.47 -4.83
CA PHE A 10 2.95 4.81 -4.29
C PHE A 10 2.70 3.45 -4.94
N ARG A 11 2.78 3.36 -6.27
CA ARG A 11 2.65 2.09 -7.00
C ARG A 11 3.77 1.10 -6.64
N ALA A 12 5.01 1.58 -6.51
CA ALA A 12 6.14 0.76 -6.10
C ALA A 12 5.95 0.22 -4.68
N ALA A 13 5.49 1.06 -3.75
CA ALA A 13 5.22 0.67 -2.37
C ALA A 13 4.10 -0.38 -2.26
N ILE A 14 3.02 -0.27 -3.04
CA ILE A 14 1.98 -1.31 -3.10
C ILE A 14 2.55 -2.63 -3.63
N CYS A 15 3.43 -2.58 -4.63
CA CYS A 15 4.08 -3.78 -5.16
C CYS A 15 4.99 -4.45 -4.12
N LEU A 16 5.66 -3.66 -3.29
CA LEU A 16 6.44 -4.20 -2.17
C LEU A 16 5.56 -4.89 -1.14
N LEU A 17 4.35 -4.38 -0.85
CA LEU A 17 3.39 -5.05 0.04
C LEU A 17 2.91 -6.42 -0.50
N CYS A 18 2.88 -6.59 -1.83
CA CYS A 18 2.62 -7.91 -2.44
C CYS A 18 3.80 -8.87 -2.24
N THR A 19 5.03 -8.36 -2.15
CA THR A 19 6.25 -9.18 -2.16
C THR A 19 6.61 -9.64 -0.75
N ASP A 20 7.18 -10.83 -0.60
CA ASP A 20 7.65 -11.39 0.69
C ASP A 20 8.98 -10.80 1.19
N THR A 21 9.41 -9.68 0.62
CA THR A 21 10.70 -9.06 0.94
C THR A 21 10.52 -7.99 2.00
N ASP A 22 11.57 -7.75 2.79
CA ASP A 22 11.62 -6.70 3.82
C ASP A 22 11.17 -5.35 3.28
N PHE A 23 9.95 -4.95 3.67
CA PHE A 23 9.32 -3.71 3.22
C PHE A 23 10.01 -2.46 3.81
N ILE A 24 10.44 -2.53 5.08
CA ILE A 24 11.09 -1.41 5.79
C ILE A 24 12.36 -0.88 5.09
N PRO A 25 13.37 -1.70 4.77
CA PRO A 25 14.59 -1.20 4.13
C PRO A 25 14.34 -0.66 2.72
N LYS A 26 13.39 -1.25 1.98
CA LYS A 26 12.98 -0.77 0.65
C LYS A 26 12.29 0.58 0.74
N LEU A 27 11.43 0.77 1.73
CA LEU A 27 10.73 2.03 1.95
C LEU A 27 11.70 3.14 2.39
N GLN A 28 12.63 2.85 3.29
CA GLN A 28 13.69 3.77 3.70
C GLN A 28 14.51 4.25 2.50
N THR A 29 14.85 3.34 1.59
CA THR A 29 15.54 3.67 0.34
C THR A 29 14.74 4.64 -0.54
N TYR A 30 13.41 4.53 -0.56
CA TYR A 30 12.54 5.48 -1.27
C TYR A 30 12.39 6.83 -0.58
N ILE A 31 12.39 6.86 0.76
CA ILE A 31 12.37 8.11 1.54
C ILE A 31 13.69 8.86 1.36
N ASP A 32 14.83 8.15 1.37
CA ASP A 32 16.16 8.74 1.14
C ASP A 32 16.25 9.40 -0.24
N MET A 33 15.73 8.73 -1.28
CA MET A 33 15.64 9.31 -2.63
C MET A 33 14.64 10.46 -2.74
N TYR A 34 13.55 10.44 -1.96
CA TYR A 34 12.50 11.47 -2.01
C TYR A 34 11.88 11.72 -0.62
N PRO A 35 12.49 12.61 0.20
CA PRO A 35 12.04 12.83 1.58
C PRO A 35 10.66 13.47 1.68
N ALA A 36 10.21 14.16 0.63
CA ALA A 36 8.84 14.67 0.55
C ALA A 36 7.78 13.55 0.42
N PHE A 37 8.16 12.29 0.19
CA PHE A 37 7.24 11.15 0.23
C PHE A 37 6.74 10.87 1.64
N GLU A 38 7.62 10.95 2.64
CA GLU A 38 7.31 10.58 4.03
C GLU A 38 6.14 11.40 4.61
N ASN A 39 6.10 12.69 4.27
CA ASN A 39 5.04 13.61 4.69
C ASN A 39 3.77 13.50 3.81
N SER A 40 3.73 12.58 2.86
CA SER A 40 2.57 12.37 2.00
C SER A 40 1.55 11.43 2.64
N ARG A 41 0.27 11.66 2.34
CA ARG A 41 -0.83 10.79 2.80
C ARG A 41 -0.68 9.36 2.29
N GLU A 42 -0.15 9.22 1.08
CA GLU A 42 0.17 7.95 0.44
C GLU A 42 1.14 7.10 1.27
N TYR A 43 2.16 7.74 1.86
CA TYR A 43 3.12 7.06 2.73
C TYR A 43 2.45 6.57 4.01
N GLN A 44 1.68 7.44 4.67
CA GLN A 44 0.94 7.11 5.87
C GLN A 44 -0.02 5.94 5.64
N LEU A 45 -0.75 5.93 4.52
CA LEU A 45 -1.61 4.80 4.14
C LEU A 45 -0.80 3.51 4.04
N ILE A 46 0.30 3.50 3.30
CA ILE A 46 1.12 2.32 3.09
C ILE A 46 1.63 1.75 4.42
N VAL A 47 2.09 2.61 5.33
CA VAL A 47 2.54 2.20 6.68
C VAL A 47 1.39 1.57 7.45
N THR A 48 0.20 2.19 7.46
CA THR A 48 -0.98 1.62 8.11
C THR A 48 -1.36 0.27 7.52
N LEU A 49 -1.36 0.13 6.19
CA LEU A 49 -1.66 -1.14 5.51
C LEU A 49 -0.64 -2.23 5.89
N MET A 50 0.64 -1.89 5.96
CA MET A 50 1.69 -2.80 6.43
C MET A 50 1.43 -3.26 7.86
N GLU A 51 1.10 -2.34 8.76
CA GLU A 51 0.78 -2.67 10.15
C GLU A 51 -0.46 -3.58 10.26
N SER A 52 -1.51 -3.30 9.49
CA SER A 52 -2.69 -4.16 9.41
C SER A 52 -2.32 -5.56 8.92
N ILE A 53 -1.50 -5.66 7.86
CA ILE A 53 -0.98 -6.95 7.34
C ILE A 53 -0.19 -7.71 8.41
N TYR A 54 0.70 -7.02 9.14
CA TYR A 54 1.51 -7.63 10.20
C TYR A 54 0.66 -8.10 11.39
N LYS A 55 -0.41 -7.37 11.73
CA LYS A 55 -1.37 -7.74 12.78
C LYS A 55 -2.37 -8.81 12.34
N GLY A 56 -2.53 -9.07 11.04
CA GLY A 56 -3.53 -10.00 10.54
C GLY A 56 -4.95 -9.43 10.54
N ASP A 57 -5.12 -8.11 10.61
CA ASP A 57 -6.41 -7.44 10.75
C ASP A 57 -6.97 -6.93 9.40
N GLU A 58 -7.89 -7.69 8.80
CA GLU A 58 -8.52 -7.35 7.51
C GLU A 58 -9.46 -6.13 7.61
N GLU A 59 -10.13 -5.95 8.74
CA GLU A 59 -11.07 -4.86 8.97
C GLU A 59 -10.34 -3.51 8.99
N SER A 60 -9.22 -3.44 9.72
CA SER A 60 -8.33 -2.28 9.76
C SER A 60 -7.76 -1.95 8.38
N PHE A 61 -7.35 -2.96 7.61
CA PHE A 61 -6.86 -2.77 6.23
C PHE A 61 -7.93 -2.12 5.33
N THR A 62 -9.16 -2.65 5.39
CA THR A 62 -10.27 -2.15 4.57
C THR A 62 -10.73 -0.76 5.01
N GLU A 63 -10.72 -0.48 6.31
CA GLU A 63 -11.06 0.83 6.85
C GLU A 63 -10.04 1.90 6.44
N ALA A 64 -8.73 1.57 6.49
CA ALA A 64 -7.67 2.48 6.05
C ALA A 64 -7.84 2.87 4.57
N ILE A 65 -8.17 1.89 3.71
CA ILE A 65 -8.45 2.15 2.28
C ILE A 65 -9.67 3.05 2.11
N ARG A 66 -10.77 2.80 2.83
CA ARG A 66 -11.99 3.63 2.75
C ARG A 66 -11.74 5.08 3.18
N LYS A 67 -11.01 5.27 4.29
CA LYS A 67 -10.60 6.59 4.78
C LYS A 67 -9.76 7.33 3.73
N PHE A 68 -8.87 6.60 3.06
CA PHE A 68 -8.03 7.16 2.01
C PHE A 68 -8.80 7.47 0.73
N ASP A 69 -9.70 6.59 0.27
CA ASP A 69 -10.53 6.77 -0.93
C ASP A 69 -11.37 8.05 -0.85
N THR A 70 -11.92 8.35 0.34
CA THR A 70 -12.66 9.59 0.61
C THR A 70 -11.80 10.84 0.40
N SER A 71 -10.50 10.74 0.69
CA SER A 71 -9.57 11.87 0.61
C SER A 71 -8.82 11.95 -0.73
N CYS A 72 -8.71 10.82 -1.44
CA CYS A 72 -7.93 10.68 -2.65
C CYS A 72 -8.53 9.58 -3.52
N SER A 73 -9.05 9.95 -4.70
CA SER A 73 -9.66 8.99 -5.62
C SER A 73 -8.65 7.90 -6.01
N LEU A 74 -8.88 6.69 -5.53
CA LEU A 74 -8.04 5.54 -5.89
C LEU A 74 -8.34 5.14 -7.32
N SER A 75 -7.32 5.18 -8.19
CA SER A 75 -7.46 4.58 -9.53
C SER A 75 -7.78 3.09 -9.43
N GLN A 76 -8.53 2.57 -10.40
CA GLN A 76 -8.92 1.15 -10.50
C GLN A 76 -7.74 0.19 -10.30
N TRP A 77 -6.54 0.52 -10.81
CA TRP A 77 -5.35 -0.30 -10.61
C TRP A 77 -4.94 -0.44 -9.13
N HIS A 78 -5.02 0.64 -8.34
CA HIS A 78 -4.67 0.61 -6.91
C HIS A 78 -5.63 -0.32 -6.15
N VAL A 79 -6.93 -0.20 -6.42
CA VAL A 79 -7.96 -1.08 -5.83
C VAL A 79 -7.68 -2.54 -6.18
N THR A 80 -7.41 -2.86 -7.45
CA THR A 80 -7.09 -4.22 -7.88
C THR A 80 -5.85 -4.78 -7.18
N MET A 81 -4.79 -3.99 -7.01
CA MET A 81 -3.59 -4.44 -6.31
C MET A 81 -3.82 -4.63 -4.81
N LEU A 82 -4.52 -3.71 -4.15
CA LEU A 82 -4.85 -3.81 -2.72
C LEU A 82 -5.72 -5.05 -2.43
N LEU A 83 -6.67 -5.36 -3.30
CA LEU A 83 -7.46 -6.59 -3.22
C LEU A 83 -6.59 -7.84 -3.35
N ARG A 84 -5.58 -7.82 -4.24
CA ARG A 84 -4.62 -8.93 -4.37
C ARG A 84 -3.78 -9.11 -3.11
N VAL A 85 -3.27 -8.03 -2.52
CA VAL A 85 -2.52 -8.08 -1.24
C VAL A 85 -3.38 -8.67 -0.14
N LYS A 86 -4.63 -8.20 0.00
CA LYS A 86 -5.59 -8.72 0.97
C LYS A 86 -5.78 -10.23 0.82
N ASN A 87 -5.98 -10.69 -0.42
CA ASN A 87 -6.17 -12.11 -0.72
C ASN A 87 -4.89 -12.94 -0.50
N GLN A 88 -3.70 -12.42 -0.83
CA GLN A 88 -2.45 -13.18 -0.65
C GLN A 88 -1.98 -13.24 0.81
N ARG A 89 -2.18 -12.17 1.58
CA ARG A 89 -1.62 -12.02 2.92
C ARG A 89 -2.59 -12.34 4.05
N MET A 90 -3.88 -12.10 3.86
CA MET A 90 -4.86 -12.11 4.97
C MET A 90 -5.96 -13.14 4.78
N CYS A 91 -6.40 -13.37 3.54
CA CYS A 91 -7.43 -14.36 3.22
C CYS A 91 -6.81 -15.57 2.53
N ASN A 92 -6.22 -16.49 3.28
CA ASN A 92 -5.84 -17.80 2.74
C ASN A 92 -7.10 -18.70 2.58
N ARG A 93 -8.08 -18.24 1.79
CA ARG A 93 -9.31 -18.98 1.46
C ARG A 93 -9.59 -18.85 -0.04
N ILE A 94 -9.09 -19.84 -0.79
CA ILE A 94 -9.66 -20.53 -1.99
C ILE A 94 -10.55 -19.65 -2.91
N ASP A 95 -10.32 -19.45 -4.21
CA ASP A 95 -10.01 -20.39 -5.30
C ASP A 95 -9.49 -19.59 -6.52
N LEU A 96 -8.54 -20.16 -7.27
CA LEU A 96 -8.48 -19.95 -8.71
C LEU A 96 -8.42 -21.32 -9.37
N LYS A 97 -9.61 -21.85 -9.61
CA LYS A 97 -9.90 -22.76 -10.72
C LYS A 97 -9.99 -21.94 -12.01
#